data_AF-A0A514BMS1-F1
#
_entry.id   AF-A0A514BMS1-F1
#
_cell.length_a   1.000
_cell.length_b   1.000
_cell.length_c   1.000
_cell.angle_alpha   90.00
_cell.angle_beta   90.00
_cell.angle_gamma   90.00
#
_symmetry.space_group_name_H-M   'P 1'
#
loop_
_entity.id
_entity.type
_entity.pdbx_description
1 polymer ?
#
loop_
_entity_poly.entity_id
_entity_poly.type
_entity_poly.pdbx_seq_one_letter_code
_entity_poly.pdbx_strand_id
1 'polypeptide(L)'
;MNDTIELQRLREAHARTEATFSQVRCRAGRGADPDFERRLDHHQRTLRGLLDDDADLASAAISAAKRAMTAADPAAPLMMLEMAREALAHAIRRKFSGVNRHAA
;
A
#
# COMPACT_ATOMS: atom_id res chain seq x y z
N MET A 1 23.54 8.25 6.20
CA MET A 1 22.68 8.89 7.22
C MET A 1 21.26 9.18 6.72
N ASN A 2 21.02 9.25 5.40
CA ASN A 2 19.67 9.47 4.83
C ASN A 2 18.79 8.19 4.85
N ASP A 3 19.41 7.02 4.62
CA ASP A 3 18.70 5.76 4.41
C ASP A 3 17.89 5.29 5.64
N THR A 4 18.40 5.50 6.85
CA THR A 4 17.68 5.13 8.09
C THR A 4 16.39 5.93 8.26
N ILE A 5 16.40 7.21 7.87
CA ILE A 5 15.22 8.09 7.94
C ILE A 5 14.21 7.68 6.85
N GLU A 6 14.67 7.37 5.64
CA GLU A 6 13.79 6.88 4.57
C GLU A 6 13.16 5.53 4.91
N LEU A 7 13.92 4.61 5.50
CA LEU A 7 13.41 3.33 5.97
C LEU A 7 12.35 3.49 7.06
N GLN A 8 12.56 4.42 8.01
CA GLN A 8 11.54 4.71 9.02
C GLN A 8 10.28 5.30 8.38
N ARG A 9 10.43 6.26 7.45
CA ARG A 9 9.30 6.83 6.71
C ARG A 9 8.53 5.77 5.92
N LEU A 10 9.23 4.84 5.27
CA LEU A 10 8.64 3.72 4.55
C LEU A 10 7.89 2.79 5.50
N ARG A 11 8.46 2.45 6.65
CA ARG A 11 7.81 1.62 7.67
C ARG A 11 6.50 2.25 8.15
N GLU A 12 6.53 3.52 8.49
CA GLU A 12 5.37 4.27 8.96
C GLU A 12 4.31 4.43 7.86
N ALA A 13 4.72 4.76 6.63
CA ALA A 13 3.82 4.86 5.49
C ALA A 13 3.12 3.52 5.23
N HIS A 14 3.87 2.42 5.24
CA HIS A 14 3.32 1.07 5.09
C HIS A 14 2.32 0.74 6.20
N ALA A 15 2.67 0.97 7.46
CA ALA A 15 1.77 0.70 8.60
C ALA A 15 0.44 1.49 8.51
N ARG A 16 0.51 2.76 8.10
CA ARG A 16 -0.69 3.58 7.88
C ARG A 16 -1.54 3.05 6.71
N THR A 17 -0.90 2.65 5.61
CA THR A 17 -1.61 2.06 4.46
C THR A 17 -2.28 0.73 4.83
N GLU A 18 -1.61 -0.13 5.59
CA GLU A 18 -2.16 -1.40 6.08
C GLU A 18 -3.42 -1.22 6.96
N ALA A 19 -3.40 -0.22 7.84
CA ALA A 19 -4.57 0.16 8.63
C ALA A 19 -5.72 0.63 7.74
N THR A 20 -5.43 1.35 6.64
CA THR A 20 -6.44 1.74 5.66
C THR A 20 -6.96 0.54 4.86
N PHE A 21 -6.13 -0.41 4.45
CA PHE A 21 -6.59 -1.65 3.77
C PHE A 21 -7.49 -2.50 4.65
N SER A 22 -7.21 -2.58 5.96
CA SER A 22 -8.09 -3.25 6.91
C SER A 22 -9.49 -2.58 6.93
N GLN A 23 -9.55 -1.26 6.79
CA GLN A 23 -10.82 -0.54 6.68
C GLN A 23 -11.53 -0.76 5.34
N VAL A 24 -10.79 -0.98 4.24
CA VAL A 24 -11.36 -1.31 2.92
C VAL A 24 -12.18 -2.60 3.03
N ARG A 25 -11.67 -3.64 3.70
CA ARG A 25 -12.41 -4.89 3.91
C ARG A 25 -13.76 -4.68 4.58
N CYS A 26 -13.83 -3.80 5.59
CA CYS A 26 -15.08 -3.51 6.29
C CYS A 26 -16.06 -2.65 5.47
N ARG A 27 -15.55 -1.90 4.49
CA ARG A 27 -16.32 -0.95 3.65
C ARG A 27 -16.57 -1.45 2.23
N ALA A 28 -16.06 -2.63 1.87
CA ALA A 28 -16.13 -3.15 0.53
C ALA A 28 -17.58 -3.26 0.04
N GLY A 29 -17.83 -2.87 -1.21
CA GLY A 29 -19.16 -2.84 -1.82
C GLY A 29 -20.14 -1.79 -1.27
N ARG A 30 -19.71 -0.88 -0.38
CA ARG A 30 -20.58 0.19 0.15
C ARG A 30 -20.62 1.44 -0.73
N GLY A 31 -19.85 1.47 -1.82
CA GLY A 31 -19.77 2.61 -2.74
C GLY A 31 -18.60 3.56 -2.46
N ALA A 32 -18.52 4.61 -3.27
CA ALA A 32 -17.43 5.57 -3.24
C ALA A 32 -17.57 6.55 -2.06
N ASP A 33 -16.53 6.62 -1.23
CA ASP A 33 -16.34 7.65 -0.20
C ASP A 33 -15.19 8.56 -0.66
N PRO A 34 -15.47 9.82 -1.05
CA PRO A 34 -14.46 10.73 -1.59
C PRO A 34 -13.31 11.03 -0.61
N ASP A 35 -13.58 11.07 0.70
CA ASP A 35 -12.54 11.29 1.70
C ASP A 35 -11.63 10.06 1.80
N PHE A 36 -12.24 8.86 1.74
CA PHE A 36 -11.50 7.61 1.74
C PHE A 36 -10.64 7.44 0.48
N GLU A 37 -11.18 7.78 -0.69
CA GLU A 37 -10.43 7.77 -1.96
C GLU A 37 -9.25 8.73 -1.94
N ARG A 38 -9.46 9.97 -1.45
CA ARG A 38 -8.36 10.94 -1.27
C ARG A 38 -7.28 10.43 -0.34
N ARG A 39 -7.64 9.72 0.73
CA ARG A 39 -6.69 9.09 1.65
C ARG A 39 -5.90 7.98 0.96
N LEU A 40 -6.55 7.14 0.16
CA LEU A 40 -5.88 6.11 -0.65
C LEU A 40 -4.91 6.73 -1.66
N ASP A 41 -5.28 7.82 -2.33
CA ASP A 41 -4.40 8.54 -3.25
C ASP A 41 -3.18 9.15 -2.56
N HIS A 42 -3.36 9.66 -1.34
CA HIS A 42 -2.24 10.13 -0.53
C HIS A 42 -1.27 8.99 -0.23
N HIS A 43 -1.77 7.83 0.24
CA HIS A 43 -0.94 6.64 0.46
C HIS A 43 -0.19 6.20 -0.79
N GLN A 44 -0.85 6.21 -1.96
CA GLN A 44 -0.21 5.86 -3.23
C GLN A 44 0.98 6.78 -3.52
N ARG A 45 0.78 8.11 -3.46
CA ARG A 45 1.85 9.08 -3.76
C ARG A 45 3.03 8.92 -2.79
N THR A 46 2.74 8.79 -1.49
CA THR A 46 3.78 8.62 -0.47
C THR A 46 4.57 7.33 -0.68
N LEU A 47 3.90 6.19 -0.89
CA LEU A 47 4.58 4.92 -1.07
C LEU A 47 5.38 4.88 -2.38
N ARG A 48 4.84 5.40 -3.48
CA ARG A 48 5.57 5.46 -4.76
C ARG A 48 6.87 6.24 -4.64
N GLY A 49 6.85 7.39 -3.95
CA GLY A 49 8.05 8.20 -3.73
C GLY A 49 9.09 7.55 -2.81
N LEU A 50 8.72 6.50 -2.07
CA LEU A 50 9.61 5.78 -1.15
C LEU A 50 10.02 4.38 -1.66
N LEU A 51 9.43 3.89 -2.75
CA LEU A 51 9.65 2.52 -3.26
C LEU A 51 10.49 2.48 -4.55
N ASP A 52 10.74 3.62 -5.19
CA ASP A 52 11.55 3.74 -6.41
C ASP A 52 11.11 2.72 -7.48
N ASP A 53 11.94 1.72 -7.77
CA ASP A 53 11.67 0.65 -8.76
C ASP A 53 10.43 -0.18 -8.45
N ASP A 54 10.03 -0.28 -7.18
CA ASP A 54 8.85 -1.04 -6.73
C ASP A 54 7.58 -0.16 -6.64
N ALA A 55 7.60 1.08 -7.16
CA ALA A 55 6.49 2.03 -7.07
C ALA A 55 5.16 1.50 -7.67
N ASP A 56 5.21 0.65 -8.69
CA ASP A 56 4.01 0.11 -9.33
C ASP A 56 3.22 -0.82 -8.40
N LEU A 57 3.88 -1.46 -7.43
CA LEU A 57 3.21 -2.30 -6.43
C LEU A 57 2.27 -1.48 -5.53
N ALA A 58 2.67 -0.26 -5.18
CA ALA A 58 1.82 0.66 -4.42
C ALA A 58 0.58 1.06 -5.25
N SER A 59 0.76 1.36 -6.55
CA SER A 59 -0.34 1.69 -7.45
C SER A 59 -1.31 0.51 -7.63
N ALA A 60 -0.80 -0.71 -7.75
CA ALA A 60 -1.60 -1.92 -7.87
C ALA A 60 -2.45 -2.17 -6.63
N ALA A 61 -1.85 -2.10 -5.44
CA ALA A 61 -2.56 -2.30 -4.17
C ALA A 61 -3.65 -1.24 -3.94
N ILE A 62 -3.35 0.03 -4.21
CA ILE A 62 -4.32 1.12 -4.06
C ILE A 62 -5.45 1.02 -5.10
N SER A 63 -5.14 0.65 -6.34
CA SER A 63 -6.15 0.44 -7.38
C SER A 63 -7.10 -0.71 -7.04
N ALA A 64 -6.56 -1.82 -6.52
CA ALA A 64 -7.38 -2.94 -6.04
C ALA A 64 -8.28 -2.53 -4.87
N ALA A 65 -7.75 -1.74 -3.92
CA ALA A 65 -8.53 -1.21 -2.81
C ALA A 65 -9.70 -0.33 -3.27
N LYS A 66 -9.47 0.59 -4.22
CA LYS A 66 -10.53 1.43 -4.80
C LYS A 66 -11.60 0.59 -5.48
N ARG A 67 -11.20 -0.39 -6.29
CA ARG A 67 -12.14 -1.33 -6.95
C ARG A 67 -12.97 -2.12 -5.94
N ALA A 68 -12.37 -2.55 -4.82
CA ALA A 68 -13.09 -3.28 -3.79
C ALA A 68 -14.17 -2.44 -3.09
N MET A 69 -14.00 -1.12 -3.00
CA MET A 69 -15.01 -0.23 -2.42
C MET A 69 -16.21 0.00 -3.36
N THR A 70 -15.95 0.09 -4.67
CA THR A 70 -16.98 0.48 -5.66
C THR A 70 -17.63 -0.68 -6.39
N ALA A 71 -17.05 -1.89 -6.34
CA ALA A 71 -17.61 -3.07 -6.99
C ALA A 71 -18.93 -3.52 -6.33
N ALA A 72 -19.92 -3.88 -7.16
CA ALA A 72 -21.17 -4.47 -6.69
C ALA A 72 -20.96 -5.84 -6.02
N ASP A 73 -20.00 -6.63 -6.52
CA ASP A 73 -19.47 -7.81 -5.85
C ASP A 73 -17.98 -7.58 -5.52
N PRO A 74 -17.63 -7.37 -4.24
CA PRO A 74 -16.26 -7.06 -3.84
C PRO A 74 -15.36 -8.29 -3.70
N ALA A 75 -15.85 -9.53 -3.85
CA ALA A 75 -15.07 -10.73 -3.55
C ALA A 75 -13.77 -10.83 -4.37
N ALA A 76 -13.88 -10.68 -5.70
CA ALA A 76 -12.71 -10.73 -6.57
C ALA A 76 -11.73 -9.55 -6.37
N PRO A 77 -12.18 -8.27 -6.31
CA PRO A 77 -11.31 -7.15 -5.96
C PRO A 77 -10.61 -7.28 -4.60
N LEU A 78 -11.27 -7.85 -3.60
CA LEU A 78 -10.67 -8.10 -2.28
C LEU A 78 -9.57 -9.15 -2.35
N MET A 79 -9.75 -10.22 -3.12
CA MET A 79 -8.69 -11.19 -3.36
C MET A 79 -7.48 -10.55 -4.06
N MET A 80 -7.73 -9.73 -5.08
CA MET A 80 -6.67 -8.98 -5.76
C MET A 80 -5.94 -8.01 -4.82
N LEU A 81 -6.67 -7.37 -3.90
CA LEU A 81 -6.09 -6.50 -2.89
C LEU A 81 -5.14 -7.27 -1.96
N GLU A 82 -5.54 -8.44 -1.45
CA GLU A 82 -4.67 -9.24 -0.58
C GLU A 82 -3.40 -9.70 -1.31
N MET A 83 -3.50 -10.11 -2.59
CA MET A 83 -2.32 -10.45 -3.40
C MET A 83 -1.39 -9.25 -3.60
N ALA A 84 -1.94 -8.10 -3.96
CA ALA A 84 -1.15 -6.88 -4.16
C ALA A 84 -0.51 -6.38 -2.85
N ARG A 85 -1.21 -6.54 -1.74
CA ARG A 85 -0.73 -6.24 -0.39
C ARG A 85 0.46 -7.13 0.00
N GLU A 86 0.38 -8.42 -0.28
CA GLU A 86 1.49 -9.34 -0.02
C GLU A 86 2.73 -9.02 -0.86
N ALA A 87 2.54 -8.71 -2.14
CA ALA A 87 3.62 -8.29 -3.03
C ALA A 87 4.30 -6.99 -2.53
N LEU A 88 3.50 -5.99 -2.12
CA LEU A 88 3.98 -4.75 -1.53
C LEU A 88 4.77 -5.00 -0.24
N ALA A 89 4.26 -5.84 0.66
CA ALA A 89 4.93 -6.19 1.90
C ALA A 89 6.25 -6.95 1.66
N HIS A 90 6.32 -7.78 0.61
CA HIS A 90 7.54 -8.46 0.21
C HIS A 90 8.61 -7.48 -0.29
N ALA A 91 8.25 -6.56 -1.19
CA ALA A 91 9.16 -5.53 -1.70
C ALA A 91 9.72 -4.64 -0.56
N ILE A 92 8.86 -4.23 0.37
CA ILE A 92 9.25 -3.44 1.53
C ILE A 92 10.24 -4.20 2.43
N ARG A 93 9.98 -5.48 2.73
CA ARG A 93 10.91 -6.34 3.48
C ARG A 93 12.26 -6.47 2.77
N ARG A 94 12.25 -6.62 1.44
CA ARG A 94 13.47 -6.68 0.63
C ARG A 94 14.28 -5.38 0.72
N LYS A 95 13.63 -4.21 0.72
CA LYS A 95 14.29 -2.90 0.87
C LYS A 95 14.95 -2.76 2.25
N PHE A 96 14.29 -3.19 3.33
CA PHE A 96 14.92 -3.25 4.66
C PHE A 96 16.16 -4.16 4.70
N SER A 97 16.08 -5.36 4.14
CA SER A 97 17.20 -6.30 4.10
C SER A 97 18.34 -5.83 3.19
N GLY A 98 18.02 -5.12 2.10
CA GLY A 98 19.00 -4.57 1.16
C GLY A 98 19.86 -3.48 1.78
N VAL A 99 19.25 -2.53 2.49
CA VAL A 99 19.97 -1.45 3.18
C VAL A 99 20.84 -2.00 4.31
N ASN A 100 20.38 -3.02 5.03
CA ASN A 100 21.16 -3.64 6.10
C ASN A 100 22.45 -4.32 5.61
N ARG A 101 22.54 -4.67 4.31
CA ARG A 101 23.76 -5.19 3.68
C ARG A 101 24.71 -4.10 3.18
N HIS A 102 24.23 -2.87 3.01
CA HIS A 102 25.05 -1.72 2.58
C HIS A 102 25.63 -0.95 3.77
N ALA A 103 25.06 -1.11 4.96
CA ALA A 103 25.49 -0.44 6.19
C ALA A 103 26.48 -1.25 7.05
N ALA A 104 26.84 -2.47 6.62
CA ALA A 104 27.81 -3.36 7.28
C ALA A 104 29.09 -3.45 6.44
#